data_AF-A0A382QXY1-F1
#
_entry.id   AF-A0A382QXY1-F1
#
_cell.length_a   1.000
_cell.length_b   1.000
_cell.length_c   1.000
_cell.angle_alpha   90.00
_cell.angle_beta   90.00
_cell.angle_gamma   90.00
#
_symmetry.space_group_name_H-M   'P 1'
#
loop_
_entity.id
_entity.type
_entity.pdbx_description
1 polymer ?
#
loop_
_entity_poly.entity_id
_entity_poly.type
_entity_poly.pdbx_seq_one_letter_code
_entity_poly.pdbx_strand_id
1 'polypeptide(L)'
;MDFIYIQAPTYKKYTGDDDYELRPDHYRPELIDDTKKKLAENPTDVDHLNGYLPQGGLYIAEELLRRGMSVAILQDTTKKLYPKIDENVSSNTIAIGISTLSGDMLLHALDLAKYIRNKYPDIPIIWGGSHTTAVRDVTLKHELVDYIVWGEGELVLPQLLDAISTGKGLEKIKGIGYKKNGKLFITERSEYNSLDRIFDLPYHLIEDMHNYTRKMIIGGDRWLPMISSRGCPFRCTFCHNTSDVYPMRQLRFHTTENIIHNINKLVDNYDVDGIGFEDELTAYNDKRLVEICHALKEVKGDL
;
A
#
# COMPACT_ATOMS: atom_id res chain seq x y z
N MET A 1 4.79 -6.75 21.20
CA MET A 1 5.80 -6.40 20.17
C MET A 1 5.00 -5.75 19.09
N ASP A 2 5.09 -4.44 19.02
CA ASP A 2 4.09 -3.64 18.32
C ASP A 2 4.75 -3.02 17.10
N PHE A 3 4.08 -3.10 15.96
CA PHE A 3 4.50 -2.48 14.72
C PHE A 3 3.39 -1.56 14.20
N ILE A 4 3.76 -0.34 13.81
CA ILE A 4 2.81 0.62 13.26
C ILE A 4 3.11 0.77 11.77
N TYR A 5 2.19 0.33 10.93
CA TYR A 5 2.24 0.55 9.48
C TYR A 5 1.50 1.85 9.15
N ILE A 6 2.14 2.74 8.39
CA ILE A 6 1.54 3.98 7.93
C ILE A 6 1.54 3.99 6.40
N GLN A 7 0.36 4.03 5.80
CA GLN A 7 0.20 4.37 4.38
C GLN A 7 0.26 5.90 4.27
N ALA A 8 1.35 6.46 3.73
CA ALA A 8 1.44 7.92 3.61
C ALA A 8 0.29 8.48 2.74
N PRO A 9 -0.26 9.65 3.09
CA PRO A 9 -1.44 10.16 2.41
C PRO A 9 -1.13 10.71 1.01
N THR A 10 -2.15 10.68 0.15
CA THR A 10 -2.08 11.13 -1.26
C THR A 10 -2.82 12.44 -1.51
N TYR A 11 -3.26 13.19 -0.49
CA TYR A 11 -4.00 14.43 -0.74
C TYR A 11 -3.12 15.47 -1.41
N LYS A 12 -3.64 16.23 -2.37
CA LYS A 12 -2.94 17.43 -2.84
C LYS A 12 -2.85 18.39 -1.67
N LYS A 13 -1.63 18.83 -1.32
CA LYS A 13 -1.47 20.05 -0.54
C LYS A 13 -2.06 21.15 -1.41
N TYR A 14 -3.30 21.58 -1.17
CA TYR A 14 -3.83 22.79 -1.79
C TYR A 14 -3.10 23.96 -1.12
N THR A 15 -1.84 24.15 -1.49
CA THR A 15 -1.14 25.43 -1.40
C THR A 15 -1.89 26.31 -2.37
N GLY A 16 -2.72 27.24 -1.87
CA GLY A 16 -3.63 28.07 -2.66
C GLY A 16 -2.98 28.99 -3.71
N ASP A 17 -1.77 28.69 -4.16
CA ASP A 17 -0.97 29.39 -5.16
C ASP A 17 -0.58 28.50 -6.36
N ASP A 18 -0.90 27.20 -6.36
CA ASP A 18 -0.61 26.33 -7.52
C ASP A 18 -1.77 26.35 -8.53
N ASP A 19 -1.86 27.45 -9.28
CA ASP A 19 -2.51 27.49 -10.59
C ASP A 19 -1.71 26.59 -11.56
N TYR A 20 -1.91 25.26 -11.45
CA TYR A 20 -1.76 24.41 -12.61
C TYR A 20 -2.91 24.75 -13.55
N GLU A 21 -2.69 25.72 -14.44
CA GLU A 21 -3.43 25.77 -15.70
C GLU A 21 -3.37 24.36 -16.29
N LEU A 22 -4.52 23.69 -16.30
CA LEU A 22 -4.72 22.44 -17.01
C LEU A 22 -4.21 22.67 -18.43
N ARG A 23 -3.05 22.08 -18.76
CA ARG A 23 -2.48 22.13 -20.11
C ARG A 23 -3.57 21.71 -21.11
N PRO A 24 -4.13 22.63 -21.92
CA PRO A 24 -5.34 22.36 -22.71
C PRO A 24 -5.13 21.35 -23.83
N ASP A 25 -3.88 20.96 -24.09
CA ASP A 25 -3.41 20.24 -25.25
C ASP A 25 -3.63 18.71 -25.21
N HIS A 26 -4.12 18.15 -24.09
CA HIS A 26 -4.29 16.69 -23.94
C HIS A 26 -5.66 16.20 -23.48
N TYR A 27 -6.63 17.08 -23.25
CA TYR A 27 -7.99 16.69 -22.87
C TYR A 27 -9.02 17.38 -23.76
N ARG A 28 -10.08 16.65 -24.16
CA ARG A 28 -11.19 17.25 -24.90
C ARG A 28 -11.84 18.33 -24.02
N PRO A 29 -11.90 19.61 -24.45
CA PRO A 29 -12.41 20.72 -23.63
C PRO A 29 -13.81 20.46 -23.07
N GLU A 30 -14.65 19.77 -23.83
CA GLU A 30 -16.02 19.39 -23.49
C GLU A 30 -16.09 18.50 -22.22
N LEU A 31 -15.11 17.64 -21.99
CA LEU A 31 -15.03 16.79 -20.79
C LEU A 31 -14.55 17.57 -19.56
N ILE A 32 -13.73 18.61 -19.76
CA ILE A 32 -13.23 19.48 -18.69
C ILE A 32 -14.37 20.33 -18.16
N ASP A 33 -15.19 20.91 -19.04
CA ASP A 33 -16.30 21.76 -18.64
C ASP A 33 -17.42 20.95 -17.97
N ASP A 34 -17.71 19.73 -18.44
CA ASP A 34 -18.69 18.84 -17.80
C ASP A 34 -18.19 18.34 -16.43
N THR A 35 -16.89 18.06 -16.30
CA THR A 35 -16.27 17.68 -15.02
C THR A 35 -16.23 18.86 -14.05
N LYS A 36 -15.83 20.05 -14.50
CA LYS A 36 -15.84 21.28 -13.67
C LYS A 36 -17.24 21.66 -13.24
N LYS A 37 -18.23 21.51 -14.12
CA LYS A 37 -19.63 21.77 -13.82
C LYS A 37 -20.19 20.78 -12.79
N LYS A 38 -19.90 19.48 -12.93
CA LYS A 38 -20.25 18.46 -11.92
C LYS A 38 -19.58 18.71 -10.57
N LEU A 39 -18.30 19.12 -10.57
CA LEU A 39 -17.56 19.48 -9.36
C LEU A 39 -18.11 20.78 -8.70
N ALA A 40 -18.66 21.70 -9.48
CA ALA A 40 -19.23 22.96 -8.98
C ALA A 40 -20.68 22.79 -8.46
N GLU A 41 -21.45 21.85 -9.03
CA GLU A 41 -22.85 21.58 -8.64
C GLU A 41 -22.95 20.71 -7.37
N ASN A 42 -21.95 19.87 -7.09
CA ASN A 42 -21.82 19.09 -5.86
C ASN A 42 -20.43 19.29 -5.21
N PRO A 43 -20.20 20.37 -4.45
CA PRO A 43 -18.93 20.59 -3.75
C PRO A 43 -18.59 19.50 -2.72
N THR A 44 -19.55 18.64 -2.36
CA THR A 44 -19.34 17.46 -1.50
C THR A 44 -18.80 16.23 -2.25
N ASP A 45 -18.82 16.20 -3.59
CA ASP A 45 -18.28 15.06 -4.37
C ASP A 45 -16.74 15.05 -4.39
N VAL A 46 -16.09 16.12 -3.92
CA VAL A 46 -14.64 16.21 -3.69
C VAL A 46 -14.24 15.89 -2.26
N ASP A 47 -15.21 15.73 -1.35
CA ASP A 47 -15.02 15.35 0.06
C ASP A 47 -15.06 13.83 0.26
N HIS A 48 -15.27 13.05 -0.81
CA HIS A 48 -15.00 11.61 -0.79
C HIS A 48 -13.50 11.37 -0.79
N LEU A 49 -12.97 11.36 0.42
CA LEU A 49 -11.66 10.84 0.83
C LEU A 49 -11.51 9.35 0.47
N ASN A 50 -11.63 8.96 -0.79
CA ASN A 50 -11.40 7.58 -1.19
C ASN A 50 -9.90 7.35 -1.32
N GLY A 51 -9.21 7.39 -0.18
CA GLY A 51 -7.85 6.89 -0.05
C GLY A 51 -7.74 5.50 -0.68
N TYR A 52 -6.56 5.13 -1.14
CA TYR A 52 -6.35 3.75 -1.59
C TYR A 52 -6.38 2.85 -0.35
N LEU A 53 -7.18 1.79 -0.37
CA LEU A 53 -7.15 0.78 0.69
C LEU A 53 -5.69 0.34 0.89
N PRO A 54 -5.16 0.28 2.12
CA PRO A 54 -3.74 0.05 2.35
C PRO A 54 -3.44 -1.46 2.20
N GLN A 55 -3.61 -1.98 0.99
CA GLN A 55 -3.49 -3.40 0.69
C GLN A 55 -2.12 -3.93 1.12
N GLY A 56 -1.04 -3.21 0.82
CA GLY A 56 0.30 -3.60 1.30
C GLY A 56 0.39 -3.73 2.83
N GLY A 57 -0.31 -2.87 3.57
CA GLY A 57 -0.41 -2.95 5.03
C GLY A 57 -1.19 -4.18 5.49
N LEU A 58 -2.30 -4.53 4.83
CA LEU A 58 -3.09 -5.72 5.14
C LEU A 58 -2.30 -7.02 4.95
N TYR A 59 -1.56 -7.13 3.85
CA TYR A 59 -0.70 -8.30 3.58
C TYR A 59 0.44 -8.42 4.60
N ILE A 60 1.09 -7.30 4.95
CA ILE A 60 2.11 -7.28 6.00
C ILE A 60 1.51 -7.66 7.36
N ALA A 61 0.34 -7.12 7.68
CA ALA A 61 -0.31 -7.35 8.96
C ALA A 61 -0.70 -8.82 9.14
N GLU A 62 -1.16 -9.51 8.09
CA GLU A 62 -1.48 -10.94 8.16
C GLU A 62 -0.27 -11.77 8.65
N GLU A 63 0.90 -11.61 8.02
CA GLU A 63 2.09 -12.39 8.40
C GLU A 63 2.58 -12.00 9.80
N LEU A 64 2.51 -10.73 10.18
CA LEU A 64 2.89 -10.28 11.52
C LEU A 64 1.94 -10.80 12.62
N LEU A 65 0.63 -10.78 12.38
CA LEU A 65 -0.38 -11.33 13.28
C LEU A 65 -0.17 -12.84 13.48
N ARG A 66 0.15 -13.59 12.41
CA ARG A 66 0.48 -15.03 12.48
C ARG A 66 1.70 -15.32 13.35
N ARG A 67 2.60 -14.36 13.52
CA ARG A 67 3.77 -14.45 14.41
C ARG A 67 3.47 -13.98 15.84
N GLY A 68 2.22 -13.65 16.14
CA GLY A 68 1.79 -13.14 17.46
C GLY A 68 2.20 -11.70 17.73
N MET A 69 2.51 -10.92 16.69
CA MET A 69 2.82 -9.50 16.83
C MET A 69 1.54 -8.65 16.78
N SER A 70 1.56 -7.51 17.47
CA SER A 70 0.49 -6.52 17.36
C SER A 70 0.80 -5.55 16.22
N VAL A 71 -0.21 -5.23 15.40
CA VAL A 71 -0.04 -4.35 14.24
C VAL A 71 -1.17 -3.33 14.20
N ALA A 72 -0.82 -2.06 14.04
CA ALA A 72 -1.74 -1.00 13.68
C ALA A 72 -1.53 -0.61 12.21
N ILE A 73 -2.61 -0.49 11.44
CA ILE A 73 -2.58 0.07 10.08
C ILE A 73 -3.19 1.47 10.16
N LEU A 74 -2.36 2.48 9.99
CA LEU A 74 -2.77 3.87 10.05
C LEU A 74 -2.79 4.46 8.64
N GLN A 75 -3.93 5.05 8.30
CA GLN A 75 -4.10 5.84 7.11
C GLN A 75 -5.14 6.91 7.40
N ASP A 76 -4.81 8.14 7.07
CA ASP A 76 -5.74 9.27 7.13
C ASP A 76 -5.24 10.33 6.15
N THR A 77 -6.16 11.06 5.55
CA THR A 77 -5.90 12.09 4.54
C THR A 77 -5.66 13.47 5.17
N THR A 78 -5.43 13.55 6.49
CA THR A 78 -5.33 14.83 7.20
C THR A 78 -4.32 14.82 8.36
N LYS A 79 -4.18 15.97 9.04
CA LYS A 79 -3.41 16.11 10.30
C LYS A 79 -3.90 15.19 11.43
N LYS A 80 -5.04 14.51 11.27
CA LYS A 80 -5.54 13.49 12.21
C LYS A 80 -4.64 12.26 12.30
N LEU A 81 -3.76 12.05 11.32
CA LEU A 81 -2.80 10.95 11.36
C LEU A 81 -1.79 11.08 12.52
N TYR A 82 -1.39 12.31 12.91
CA TYR A 82 -0.42 12.50 14.00
C TYR A 82 -0.97 12.06 15.37
N PRO A 83 -2.18 12.48 15.81
CA PRO A 83 -2.81 11.92 17.00
C PRO A 83 -2.93 10.39 16.96
N LYS A 84 -3.32 9.79 15.83
CA LYS A 84 -3.42 8.32 15.71
C LYS A 84 -2.07 7.63 15.89
N ILE A 85 -0.98 8.22 15.39
CA ILE A 85 0.38 7.72 15.67
C ILE A 85 0.63 7.76 17.18
N ASP A 86 0.33 8.88 17.84
CA ASP A 86 0.54 9.03 19.28
C ASP A 86 -0.24 8.02 20.12
N GLU A 87 -1.48 7.75 19.75
CA GLU A 87 -2.37 6.80 20.43
C GLU A 87 -1.90 5.35 20.29
N ASN A 88 -1.21 5.02 19.20
CA ASN A 88 -0.75 3.66 18.91
C ASN A 88 0.71 3.41 19.32
N VAL A 89 1.51 4.46 19.53
CA VAL A 89 2.88 4.31 20.05
C VAL A 89 2.84 3.88 21.51
N SER A 90 3.57 2.81 21.81
CA SER A 90 3.69 2.23 23.15
C SER A 90 5.16 1.99 23.49
N SER A 91 5.45 1.63 24.75
CA SER A 91 6.80 1.21 25.15
C SER A 91 7.25 -0.09 24.46
N ASN A 92 6.34 -0.83 23.81
CA ASN A 92 6.61 -2.07 23.09
C ASN A 92 6.71 -1.88 21.57
N THR A 93 6.59 -0.64 21.07
CA THR A 93 6.73 -0.33 19.64
C THR A 93 8.18 -0.57 19.20
N ILE A 94 8.37 -1.54 18.30
CA ILE A 94 9.70 -1.93 17.78
C ILE A 94 10.15 -0.96 16.70
N ALA A 95 9.23 -0.56 15.82
CA ALA A 95 9.49 0.30 14.70
C ALA A 95 8.18 0.86 14.13
N ILE A 96 8.30 1.94 13.36
CA ILE A 96 7.21 2.51 12.57
C ILE A 96 7.58 2.37 11.09
N GLY A 97 6.71 1.72 10.32
CA GLY A 97 6.83 1.58 8.88
C GLY A 97 6.08 2.66 8.13
N ILE A 98 6.71 3.30 7.16
CA ILE A 98 6.06 4.26 6.25
C ILE A 98 6.12 3.68 4.83
N SER A 99 4.96 3.33 4.29
CA SER A 99 4.81 2.93 2.89
C SER A 99 4.70 4.16 2.01
N THR A 100 5.47 4.19 0.92
CA THR A 100 5.64 5.38 0.07
C THR A 100 5.48 5.08 -1.41
N LEU A 101 4.70 5.92 -2.08
CA LEU A 101 4.63 6.08 -3.52
C LEU A 101 5.33 7.39 -3.92
N SER A 102 5.83 7.46 -5.16
CA SER A 102 6.38 8.69 -5.71
C SER A 102 5.29 9.77 -5.85
N GLY A 103 5.71 11.04 -5.95
CA GLY A 103 4.78 12.19 -6.03
C GLY A 103 4.45 12.75 -4.65
N ASP A 104 3.25 13.32 -4.48
CA ASP A 104 2.85 14.04 -3.27
C ASP A 104 2.94 13.18 -1.98
N MET A 105 2.70 11.87 -2.11
CA MET A 105 2.82 10.92 -1.01
C MET A 105 4.22 10.89 -0.39
N LEU A 106 5.27 11.13 -1.19
CA LEU A 106 6.65 11.22 -0.69
C LEU A 106 6.83 12.43 0.22
N LEU A 107 6.25 13.58 -0.12
CA LEU A 107 6.34 14.79 0.69
C LEU A 107 5.65 14.60 2.04
N HIS A 108 4.47 13.97 2.05
CA HIS A 108 3.78 13.64 3.30
C HIS A 108 4.52 12.59 4.13
N ALA A 109 5.12 11.60 3.49
CA ALA A 109 5.96 10.61 4.17
C ALA A 109 7.15 11.29 4.88
N LEU A 110 7.77 12.29 4.26
CA LEU A 110 8.83 13.08 4.89
C LEU A 110 8.30 13.90 6.07
N ASP A 111 7.15 14.55 5.94
CA ASP A 111 6.54 15.31 7.04
C ASP A 111 6.18 14.39 8.23
N LEU A 112 5.65 13.19 7.94
CA LEU A 112 5.41 12.14 8.93
C LEU A 112 6.70 11.67 9.61
N ALA A 113 7.75 11.37 8.84
CA ALA A 113 9.02 10.92 9.39
C ALA A 113 9.70 12.00 10.24
N LYS A 114 9.60 13.28 9.85
CA LYS A 114 10.05 14.42 10.68
C LYS A 114 9.30 14.48 12.00
N TYR A 115 7.97 14.37 11.96
CA TYR A 115 7.13 14.35 13.14
C TYR A 115 7.52 13.22 14.10
N ILE A 116 7.63 11.99 13.57
CA ILE A 116 8.02 10.80 14.32
C ILE A 116 9.41 10.99 14.92
N ARG A 117 10.40 11.41 14.13
CA ARG A 117 11.78 11.60 14.62
C ARG A 117 11.86 12.65 15.73
N ASN A 118 11.09 13.73 15.64
CA ASN A 118 11.10 14.79 16.65
C ASN A 118 10.48 14.36 17.98
N LYS A 119 9.45 13.51 17.95
CA LYS A 119 8.69 13.12 19.14
C LYS A 119 9.14 11.78 19.73
N TYR A 120 9.55 10.85 18.88
CA TYR A 120 9.96 9.49 19.22
C TYR A 120 11.35 9.19 18.62
N PRO A 121 12.40 9.91 19.05
CA PRO A 121 13.72 9.88 18.41
C PRO A 121 14.39 8.51 18.42
N ASP A 122 14.03 7.64 19.37
CA ASP A 122 14.61 6.31 19.52
C ASP A 122 13.86 5.20 18.76
N ILE A 123 12.65 5.47 18.26
CA ILE A 123 11.88 4.48 17.50
C ILE A 123 12.43 4.42 16.06
N PRO A 124 12.88 3.25 15.59
CA PRO A 124 13.31 3.06 14.21
C PRO A 124 12.21 3.38 13.19
N ILE A 125 12.58 4.13 12.15
CA ILE A 125 11.70 4.43 11.01
C ILE A 125 12.13 3.57 9.82
N ILE A 126 11.20 2.70 9.38
CA ILE A 126 11.38 1.80 8.24
C ILE A 126 10.61 2.36 7.06
N TRP A 127 11.26 2.54 5.91
CA TRP A 127 10.59 2.97 4.69
C TRP A 127 10.36 1.79 3.74
N GLY A 128 9.22 1.78 3.07
CA GLY A 128 8.88 0.76 2.07
C GLY A 128 7.96 1.29 0.98
N GLY A 129 7.40 0.39 0.19
CA GLY A 129 6.55 0.72 -0.95
C GLY A 129 7.31 0.87 -2.27
N SER A 130 6.58 1.24 -3.32
CA SER A 130 7.10 1.24 -4.68
C SER A 130 8.17 2.32 -4.90
N HIS A 131 8.06 3.49 -4.25
CA HIS A 131 9.09 4.53 -4.31
C HIS A 131 10.41 4.03 -3.72
N THR A 132 10.38 3.56 -2.46
CA THR A 132 11.56 3.00 -1.79
C THR A 132 12.17 1.86 -2.59
N THR A 133 11.35 1.02 -3.21
CA THR A 133 11.87 -0.07 -4.03
C THR A 133 12.58 0.46 -5.28
N ALA A 134 12.00 1.44 -5.97
CA ALA A 134 12.52 2.00 -7.21
C ALA A 134 13.81 2.82 -7.03
N VAL A 135 13.96 3.54 -5.91
CA VAL A 135 15.10 4.44 -5.65
C VAL A 135 15.77 4.18 -4.29
N ARG A 136 15.93 2.91 -3.94
CA ARG A 136 16.39 2.42 -2.62
C ARG A 136 17.65 3.08 -2.07
N ASP A 137 18.64 3.35 -2.92
CA ASP A 137 19.90 3.96 -2.49
C ASP A 137 19.72 5.44 -2.14
N VAL A 138 18.86 6.14 -2.87
CA VAL A 138 18.48 7.53 -2.60
C VAL A 138 17.61 7.60 -1.35
N THR A 139 16.62 6.72 -1.22
CA THR A 139 15.76 6.67 -0.02
C THR A 139 16.58 6.42 1.24
N LEU A 140 17.46 5.40 1.24
CA LEU A 140 18.27 5.07 2.41
C LEU A 140 19.28 6.17 2.79
N LYS A 141 19.73 7.01 1.85
CA LYS A 141 20.62 8.15 2.15
C LYS A 141 19.96 9.18 3.05
N HIS A 142 18.64 9.34 3.00
CA HIS A 142 17.94 10.40 3.74
C HIS A 142 18.05 10.19 5.26
N GLU A 143 18.29 11.26 6.02
CA GLU A 143 18.52 11.21 7.48
C GLU A 143 17.33 10.69 8.32
N LEU A 144 16.11 10.72 7.76
CA LEU A 144 14.87 10.31 8.43
C LEU A 144 14.53 8.83 8.18
N VAL A 145 15.44 8.11 7.53
CA VAL A 145 15.29 6.71 7.15
C VAL A 145 16.37 5.91 7.86
N ASP A 146 15.99 5.05 8.80
CA ASP A 146 16.94 4.16 9.48
C ASP A 146 17.14 2.87 8.70
N TYR A 147 16.01 2.35 8.21
CA TYR A 147 15.94 1.11 7.45
C TYR A 147 15.04 1.28 6.23
N ILE A 148 15.30 0.48 5.21
CA ILE A 148 14.37 0.28 4.11
C ILE A 148 14.03 -1.20 3.99
N VAL A 149 12.80 -1.47 3.56
CA VAL A 149 12.38 -2.75 2.99
C VAL A 149 12.06 -2.49 1.52
N TRP A 150 12.69 -3.25 0.62
CA TRP A 150 12.51 -3.09 -0.82
C TRP A 150 12.09 -4.41 -1.48
N GLY A 151 11.16 -4.30 -2.43
CA GLY A 151 10.41 -5.45 -2.95
C GLY A 151 9.21 -5.79 -2.07
N GLU A 152 8.89 -7.07 -1.96
CA GLU A 152 7.81 -7.56 -1.11
C GLU A 152 8.24 -7.64 0.35
N GLY A 153 7.46 -6.99 1.22
CA GLY A 153 7.83 -6.78 2.62
C GLY A 153 7.30 -7.84 3.57
N GLU A 154 6.36 -8.66 3.15
CA GLU A 154 5.59 -9.55 4.02
C GLU A 154 6.49 -10.52 4.78
N LEU A 155 7.48 -11.14 4.12
CA LEU A 155 8.43 -12.04 4.78
C LEU A 155 9.73 -11.35 5.23
N VAL A 156 10.02 -10.17 4.68
CA VAL A 156 11.26 -9.44 4.95
C VAL A 156 11.14 -8.62 6.24
N LEU A 157 10.03 -7.91 6.39
CA LEU A 157 9.78 -7.04 7.53
C LEU A 157 9.79 -7.80 8.88
N PRO A 158 9.16 -8.98 9.04
CA PRO A 158 9.25 -9.72 10.29
C PRO A 158 10.70 -10.06 10.69
N GLN A 159 11.56 -10.44 9.73
CA GLN A 159 12.97 -10.69 9.98
C GLN A 159 13.72 -9.41 10.39
N LEU A 160 13.38 -8.29 9.76
CA LEU A 160 13.96 -6.99 10.10
C LEU A 160 13.55 -6.56 11.51
N LEU A 161 12.28 -6.72 11.89
CA LEU A 161 11.79 -6.39 13.24
C LEU A 161 12.47 -7.25 14.32
N ASP A 162 12.69 -8.55 14.05
CA ASP A 162 13.45 -9.42 14.94
C ASP A 162 14.91 -8.95 15.09
N ALA A 163 15.55 -8.57 13.98
CA ALA A 163 16.93 -8.11 13.97
C ALA A 163 17.10 -6.76 14.68
N ILE A 164 16.12 -5.86 14.55
CA ILE A 164 16.05 -4.61 15.31
C ILE A 164 15.92 -4.92 16.81
N SER A 165 14.97 -5.78 17.18
CA SER A 165 14.70 -6.12 18.58
C SER A 165 15.87 -6.82 19.28
N THR A 166 16.63 -7.64 18.54
CA THR A 166 17.76 -8.42 19.08
C THR A 166 19.12 -7.76 18.88
N GLY A 167 19.20 -6.72 18.03
CA GLY A 167 20.43 -6.06 17.62
C GLY A 167 21.37 -6.91 16.76
N LYS A 168 20.88 -7.99 16.12
CA LYS A 168 21.71 -8.99 15.42
C LYS A 168 21.09 -9.45 14.10
N GLY A 169 21.94 -9.83 13.14
CA GLY A 169 21.53 -10.59 11.95
C GLY A 169 21.08 -9.77 10.74
N LEU A 170 21.16 -8.43 10.78
CA LEU A 170 20.78 -7.55 9.66
C LEU A 170 21.48 -7.95 8.35
N GLU A 171 22.74 -8.36 8.41
CA GLU A 171 23.55 -8.72 7.24
C GLU A 171 23.07 -9.97 6.49
N LYS A 172 22.20 -10.78 7.09
CA LYS A 172 21.69 -12.02 6.51
C LYS A 172 20.31 -11.87 5.86
N ILE A 173 19.64 -10.75 6.12
CA ILE A 173 18.29 -10.50 5.63
C ILE A 173 18.38 -9.99 4.21
N LYS A 174 17.68 -10.63 3.28
CA LYS A 174 17.53 -10.14 1.91
C LYS A 174 16.36 -9.17 1.82
N GLY A 175 16.43 -8.20 0.91
CA GLY A 175 15.38 -7.21 0.67
C GLY A 175 15.38 -6.02 1.63
N ILE A 176 16.47 -5.77 2.37
CA ILE A 176 16.58 -4.61 3.26
C ILE A 176 17.72 -3.67 2.89
N GLY A 177 17.70 -2.50 3.51
CA GLY A 177 18.86 -1.62 3.61
C GLY A 177 18.88 -0.93 4.96
N TYR A 178 20.08 -0.61 5.44
CA TYR A 178 20.30 -0.06 6.78
C TYR A 178 21.59 0.76 6.85
N LYS A 179 21.71 1.55 7.91
CA LYS A 179 22.91 2.35 8.21
C LYS A 179 23.70 1.71 9.34
N LYS A 180 25.02 1.58 9.17
CA LYS A 180 25.92 1.11 10.23
C LYS A 180 27.25 1.84 10.14
N ASN A 181 27.66 2.48 11.24
CA ASN A 181 28.92 3.23 11.35
C ASN A 181 29.10 4.26 10.20
N GLY A 182 28.04 5.01 9.88
CA GLY A 182 28.06 6.02 8.81
C GLY A 182 28.08 5.47 7.39
N LYS A 183 28.03 4.13 7.20
CA LYS A 183 27.97 3.49 5.89
C LYS A 183 26.56 2.95 5.62
N LEU A 184 26.17 3.00 4.36
CA LEU A 184 24.90 2.47 3.86
C LEU A 184 25.11 1.04 3.35
N PHE A 185 24.24 0.13 3.77
CA PHE A 185 24.24 -1.26 3.34
C PHE A 185 22.88 -1.56 2.70
N ILE A 186 22.89 -2.15 1.51
CA ILE A 186 21.69 -2.64 0.84
C ILE A 186 21.97 -4.08 0.47
N THR A 187 21.17 -4.99 0.99
CA THR A 187 21.32 -6.43 0.73
C THR A 187 20.77 -6.78 -0.64
N GLU A 188 21.07 -7.98 -1.13
CA GLU A 188 20.41 -8.57 -2.30
C GLU A 188 18.88 -8.67 -2.11
N ARG A 189 18.15 -8.86 -3.22
CA ARG A 189 16.68 -8.96 -3.21
C ARG A 189 16.22 -10.22 -2.47
N SER A 190 15.09 -10.12 -1.77
CA SER A 190 14.34 -11.31 -1.32
C SER A 190 13.77 -12.10 -2.50
N GLU A 191 13.49 -13.38 -2.25
CA GLU A 191 12.78 -14.22 -3.22
C GLU A 191 11.27 -13.95 -3.15
N TYR A 192 10.60 -14.18 -4.27
CA TYR A 192 9.14 -14.16 -4.30
C TYR A 192 8.57 -15.45 -3.74
N ASN A 193 7.44 -15.30 -3.05
CA ASN A 193 6.73 -16.39 -2.41
C ASN A 193 5.37 -16.59 -3.06
N SER A 194 4.73 -17.71 -2.76
CA SER A 194 3.33 -17.90 -3.16
C SER A 194 2.47 -16.78 -2.53
N LEU A 195 1.59 -16.19 -3.33
CA LEU A 195 0.63 -15.20 -2.82
C LEU A 195 -0.36 -15.86 -1.84
N ASP A 196 -0.73 -17.12 -2.08
CA ASP A 196 -1.63 -17.89 -1.21
C ASP A 196 -1.06 -18.23 0.16
N ARG A 197 0.20 -17.89 0.44
CA ARG A 197 0.70 -17.93 1.81
C ARG A 197 -0.13 -17.03 2.72
N ILE A 198 -0.56 -15.89 2.18
CA ILE A 198 -1.43 -14.91 2.83
C ILE A 198 -2.83 -15.18 2.31
N PHE A 199 -3.62 -15.84 3.16
CA PHE A 199 -4.94 -16.33 2.77
C PHE A 199 -6.07 -15.50 3.36
N ASP A 200 -5.92 -15.05 4.61
CA ASP A 200 -6.99 -14.39 5.35
C ASP A 200 -6.63 -12.94 5.67
N LEU A 201 -7.00 -11.99 4.81
CA LEU A 201 -6.62 -10.60 5.03
C LEU A 201 -7.35 -10.02 6.26
N PRO A 202 -6.61 -9.30 7.15
CA PRO A 202 -7.15 -8.79 8.41
C PRO A 202 -7.87 -7.45 8.20
N TYR A 203 -8.94 -7.42 7.40
CA TYR A 203 -9.72 -6.21 7.11
C TYR A 203 -10.25 -5.50 8.37
N HIS A 204 -10.41 -6.23 9.48
CA HIS A 204 -10.80 -5.68 10.79
C HIS A 204 -9.78 -4.69 11.38
N LEU A 205 -8.54 -4.64 10.86
CA LEU A 205 -7.55 -3.63 11.25
C LEU A 205 -7.79 -2.27 10.59
N ILE A 206 -8.68 -2.21 9.60
CA ILE A 206 -9.08 -0.96 8.98
C ILE A 206 -10.24 -0.40 9.79
N GLU A 207 -10.05 0.80 10.35
CA GLU A 207 -11.01 1.45 11.25
C GLU A 207 -12.40 1.58 10.62
N ASP A 208 -12.45 2.00 9.35
CA ASP A 208 -13.69 2.12 8.60
C ASP A 208 -13.44 1.82 7.12
N MET A 209 -13.87 0.62 6.70
CA MET A 209 -13.75 0.14 5.33
C MET A 209 -14.60 0.95 4.34
N HIS A 210 -15.67 1.62 4.77
CA HIS A 210 -16.54 2.38 3.88
C HIS A 210 -15.84 3.60 3.28
N ASN A 211 -14.85 4.16 3.98
CA ASN A 211 -13.99 5.24 3.47
C ASN A 211 -13.14 4.84 2.25
N TYR A 212 -13.07 3.56 1.93
CA TYR A 212 -12.31 3.04 0.79
C TYR A 212 -13.20 2.56 -0.35
N THR A 213 -14.52 2.57 -0.14
CA THR A 213 -15.48 2.18 -1.17
C THR A 213 -15.56 3.23 -2.26
N ARG A 214 -15.66 2.78 -3.51
CA ARG A 214 -15.73 3.65 -4.68
C ARG A 214 -16.98 3.35 -5.47
N LYS A 215 -17.59 4.40 -6.01
CA LYS A 215 -18.66 4.25 -7.00
C LYS A 215 -18.03 4.02 -8.38
N MET A 216 -18.39 2.93 -9.05
CA MET A 216 -17.91 2.68 -10.40
C MET A 216 -18.82 3.34 -11.44
N ILE A 217 -18.26 3.60 -12.62
CA ILE A 217 -19.02 4.13 -13.77
C ILE A 217 -20.04 3.08 -14.25
N ILE A 218 -19.75 1.79 -14.07
CA ILE A 218 -20.59 0.66 -14.49
C ILE A 218 -20.63 -0.37 -13.37
N GLY A 219 -21.82 -0.58 -12.78
CA GLY A 219 -22.10 -1.61 -11.77
C GLY A 219 -21.54 -1.28 -10.37
N GLY A 220 -22.36 -1.47 -9.33
CA GLY A 220 -21.96 -1.31 -7.92
C GLY A 220 -21.70 0.13 -7.47
N ASP A 221 -22.20 0.48 -6.28
CA ASP A 221 -21.96 1.78 -5.66
C ASP A 221 -20.82 1.73 -4.62
N ARG A 222 -20.42 0.52 -4.20
CA ARG A 222 -19.53 0.26 -3.06
C ARG A 222 -18.44 -0.74 -3.42
N TRP A 223 -17.66 -0.41 -4.44
CA TRP A 223 -16.53 -1.22 -4.88
C TRP A 223 -15.33 -1.12 -3.92
N LEU A 224 -14.71 -2.25 -3.56
CA LEU A 224 -13.41 -2.31 -2.87
C LEU A 224 -12.30 -2.99 -3.72
N PRO A 225 -11.06 -2.46 -3.67
CA PRO A 225 -9.97 -3.01 -4.46
C PRO A 225 -9.45 -4.32 -3.86
N MET A 226 -8.98 -5.21 -4.74
CA MET A 226 -8.36 -6.48 -4.36
C MET A 226 -7.18 -6.79 -5.27
N ILE A 227 -6.17 -7.47 -4.76
CA ILE A 227 -5.09 -8.04 -5.56
C ILE A 227 -5.41 -9.52 -5.81
N SER A 228 -5.65 -9.87 -7.07
CA SER A 228 -5.78 -11.26 -7.52
C SER A 228 -4.44 -11.81 -8.00
N SER A 229 -3.55 -10.93 -8.47
CA SER A 229 -2.24 -11.31 -8.99
C SER A 229 -1.22 -10.20 -8.82
N ARG A 230 0.05 -10.58 -8.77
CA ARG A 230 1.17 -9.64 -8.64
C ARG A 230 2.23 -9.94 -9.69
N GLY A 231 2.60 -8.90 -10.41
CA GLY A 231 3.71 -8.86 -11.34
C GLY A 231 3.30 -8.86 -12.80
N CYS A 232 4.29 -8.63 -13.66
CA CYS A 232 4.14 -8.42 -15.07
C CYS A 232 5.39 -8.97 -15.80
N PRO A 233 5.25 -9.97 -16.69
CA PRO A 233 6.40 -10.55 -17.40
C PRO A 233 6.93 -9.65 -18.53
N PHE A 234 6.24 -8.54 -18.84
CA PHE A 234 6.62 -7.63 -19.92
C PHE A 234 7.80 -6.73 -19.54
N ARG A 235 8.49 -6.20 -20.57
CA ARG A 235 9.64 -5.27 -20.45
C ARG A 235 9.38 -3.96 -21.20
N CYS A 236 8.20 -3.38 -20.99
CA CYS A 236 7.81 -2.09 -21.54
C CYS A 236 8.82 -0.99 -21.15
N THR A 237 9.41 -0.32 -22.13
CA THR A 237 10.49 0.67 -21.94
C THR A 237 10.11 1.89 -21.10
N PHE A 238 8.82 2.15 -20.94
CA PHE A 238 8.27 3.28 -20.18
C PHE A 238 7.88 2.91 -18.74
N CYS A 239 7.83 1.62 -18.39
CA CYS A 239 7.21 1.19 -17.14
C CYS A 239 8.24 0.99 -16.02
N HIS A 240 8.05 1.64 -14.87
CA HIS A 240 8.95 1.51 -13.71
C HIS A 240 9.06 0.08 -13.17
N ASN A 241 8.01 -0.74 -13.34
CA ASN A 241 7.98 -2.17 -12.99
C ASN A 241 8.97 -3.02 -13.81
N THR A 242 9.61 -2.44 -14.83
CA THR A 242 10.56 -3.15 -15.71
C THR A 242 12.01 -2.90 -15.34
N SER A 243 12.27 -1.97 -14.43
CA SER A 243 13.62 -1.67 -13.92
C SER A 243 14.26 -2.94 -13.36
N ASP A 244 15.58 -3.11 -13.53
CA ASP A 244 16.32 -4.24 -12.95
C ASP A 244 16.27 -4.23 -11.40
N VAL A 245 15.78 -3.13 -10.84
CA VAL A 245 15.53 -2.84 -9.44
C VAL A 245 14.15 -3.34 -8.97
N TYR A 246 13.17 -3.46 -9.87
CA TYR A 246 11.78 -3.84 -9.59
C TYR A 246 11.40 -5.08 -10.39
N PRO A 247 11.96 -6.27 -10.13
CA PRO A 247 11.76 -7.40 -11.02
C PRO A 247 10.50 -8.14 -10.60
N MET A 248 9.33 -7.48 -10.51
CA MET A 248 8.02 -8.15 -10.44
C MET A 248 7.70 -8.87 -11.75
N ARG A 249 8.70 -9.52 -12.35
CA ARG A 249 8.64 -10.24 -13.63
C ARG A 249 8.04 -11.62 -13.50
N GLN A 250 7.98 -12.15 -12.28
CA GLN A 250 7.29 -13.38 -11.99
C GLN A 250 5.85 -13.02 -11.66
N LEU A 251 4.99 -13.10 -12.67
CA LEU A 251 3.55 -13.02 -12.46
C LEU A 251 3.12 -14.21 -11.60
N ARG A 252 2.58 -13.92 -10.44
CA ARG A 252 2.04 -14.88 -9.49
C ARG A 252 0.58 -14.55 -9.24
N PHE A 253 -0.19 -15.58 -8.93
CA PHE A 253 -1.62 -15.48 -8.75
C PHE A 253 -2.00 -15.96 -7.36
N HIS A 254 -3.02 -15.35 -6.77
CA HIS A 254 -3.84 -16.03 -5.78
C HIS A 254 -4.67 -17.12 -6.48
N THR A 255 -4.88 -18.22 -5.78
CA THR A 255 -5.88 -19.23 -6.12
C THR A 255 -7.29 -18.62 -6.14
N THR A 256 -8.18 -19.22 -6.95
CA THR A 256 -9.60 -18.86 -6.97
C THR A 256 -10.22 -18.98 -5.57
N GLU A 257 -9.83 -20.00 -4.81
CA GLU A 257 -10.30 -20.22 -3.43
C GLU A 257 -9.95 -19.02 -2.52
N ASN A 258 -8.70 -18.54 -2.55
CA ASN A 258 -8.27 -17.38 -1.77
C ASN A 258 -9.03 -16.11 -2.16
N ILE A 259 -9.22 -15.89 -3.47
CA ILE A 259 -9.97 -14.74 -3.99
C ILE A 259 -11.40 -14.78 -3.46
N ILE A 260 -12.12 -15.89 -3.65
CA ILE A 260 -13.50 -16.03 -3.22
C ILE A 260 -13.64 -15.95 -1.70
N HIS A 261 -12.68 -16.50 -0.94
CA HIS A 261 -12.63 -16.36 0.52
C HIS A 261 -12.61 -14.88 0.94
N ASN A 262 -11.70 -14.09 0.38
CA ASN A 262 -11.60 -12.67 0.71
C ASN A 262 -12.79 -11.85 0.17
N ILE A 263 -13.35 -12.21 -0.99
CA ILE A 263 -14.58 -11.58 -1.51
C ILE A 263 -15.75 -11.80 -0.56
N ASN A 264 -15.98 -13.05 -0.11
CA ASN A 264 -17.07 -13.34 0.83
C ASN A 264 -16.89 -12.55 2.14
N LYS A 265 -15.66 -12.42 2.66
CA LYS A 265 -15.41 -11.56 3.83
C LYS A 265 -15.77 -10.10 3.58
N LEU A 266 -15.48 -9.59 2.38
CA LEU A 266 -15.80 -8.22 2.03
C LEU A 266 -17.31 -7.98 1.92
N VAL A 267 -18.03 -8.91 1.29
CA VAL A 267 -19.50 -8.86 1.18
C VAL A 267 -20.16 -8.99 2.55
N ASP A 268 -19.81 -10.04 3.30
CA ASP A 268 -20.49 -10.40 4.55
C ASP A 268 -20.32 -9.34 5.65
N ASN A 269 -19.19 -8.62 5.65
CA ASN A 269 -18.85 -7.70 6.75
C ASN A 269 -18.91 -6.21 6.38
N TYR A 270 -18.86 -5.86 5.09
CA TYR A 270 -18.74 -4.46 4.67
C TYR A 270 -19.72 -4.04 3.56
N ASP A 271 -20.72 -4.87 3.23
CA ASP A 271 -21.82 -4.54 2.30
C ASP A 271 -21.32 -4.07 0.92
N VAL A 272 -20.31 -4.80 0.43
CA VAL A 272 -19.65 -4.56 -0.86
C VAL A 272 -20.47 -5.17 -1.99
N ASP A 273 -20.69 -4.41 -3.06
CA ASP A 273 -21.45 -4.80 -4.25
C ASP A 273 -20.59 -4.79 -5.53
N GLY A 274 -19.26 -4.77 -5.36
CA GLY A 274 -18.31 -4.82 -6.46
C GLY A 274 -16.89 -5.08 -5.98
N ILE A 275 -16.11 -5.78 -6.81
CA ILE A 275 -14.68 -6.02 -6.62
C ILE A 275 -13.94 -5.63 -7.90
N GLY A 276 -12.72 -5.15 -7.74
CA GLY A 276 -11.96 -4.52 -8.80
C GLY A 276 -10.51 -4.80 -8.53
N PHE A 277 -9.94 -5.51 -9.49
CA PHE A 277 -8.61 -6.06 -9.35
C PHE A 277 -7.57 -4.99 -9.68
N GLU A 278 -6.72 -4.67 -8.71
CA GLU A 278 -5.60 -3.72 -8.85
C GLU A 278 -4.32 -4.41 -9.36
N ASP A 279 -4.47 -5.53 -10.06
CA ASP A 279 -3.38 -6.30 -10.63
C ASP A 279 -2.69 -5.52 -11.75
N GLU A 280 -1.40 -5.78 -11.98
CA GLU A 280 -0.77 -5.28 -13.20
C GLU A 280 -1.37 -5.92 -14.47
N LEU A 281 -1.84 -7.17 -14.38
CA LEU A 281 -2.34 -7.95 -15.52
C LEU A 281 -3.47 -8.94 -15.14
N THR A 282 -4.63 -8.45 -14.72
CA THR A 282 -5.79 -9.30 -14.33
C THR A 282 -6.15 -10.35 -15.39
N ALA A 283 -6.25 -9.93 -16.66
CA ALA A 283 -6.71 -10.77 -17.76
C ALA A 283 -5.56 -11.49 -18.52
N TYR A 284 -4.41 -11.70 -17.88
CA TYR A 284 -3.27 -12.37 -18.54
C TYR A 284 -3.53 -13.84 -18.89
N ASN A 285 -4.35 -14.53 -18.08
CA ASN A 285 -4.64 -15.95 -18.24
C ASN A 285 -6.16 -16.18 -18.34
N ASP A 286 -6.63 -16.42 -19.56
CA ASP A 286 -8.06 -16.60 -19.85
C ASP A 286 -8.70 -17.73 -19.06
N LYS A 287 -8.00 -18.87 -18.89
CA LYS A 287 -8.54 -20.02 -18.14
C LYS A 287 -8.79 -19.65 -16.69
N ARG A 288 -7.84 -18.95 -16.08
CA ARG A 288 -7.96 -18.46 -14.70
C ARG A 288 -9.07 -17.42 -14.59
N LEU A 289 -9.14 -16.47 -15.53
CA LEU A 289 -10.19 -15.45 -15.52
C LEU A 289 -11.58 -16.10 -15.60
N VAL A 290 -11.76 -17.08 -16.49
CA VAL A 290 -13.01 -17.85 -16.60
C VAL A 290 -13.32 -18.62 -15.32
N GLU A 291 -12.31 -19.24 -14.69
CA GLU A 291 -12.48 -19.92 -13.40
C GLU A 291 -12.96 -18.98 -12.30
N ILE A 292 -12.37 -17.78 -12.19
CA ILE A 292 -12.80 -16.74 -11.25
C ILE A 292 -14.24 -16.31 -11.58
N CYS A 293 -14.57 -16.04 -12.84
CA CYS A 293 -15.93 -15.67 -13.25
C CYS A 293 -16.96 -16.76 -12.92
N HIS A 294 -16.60 -18.05 -13.01
CA HIS A 294 -17.48 -19.12 -12.58
C HIS A 294 -17.66 -19.15 -11.07
N ALA A 295 -16.58 -19.01 -10.32
CA ALA A 295 -16.64 -19.03 -8.86
C ALA A 295 -17.38 -17.82 -8.27
N LEU A 296 -17.30 -16.66 -8.93
CA LEU A 296 -18.05 -15.45 -8.56
C LEU A 296 -19.58 -15.64 -8.65
N LYS A 297 -20.08 -16.52 -9.52
CA LYS A 297 -21.52 -16.81 -9.62
C LYS A 297 -22.08 -17.51 -8.37
N GLU A 298 -21.21 -18.10 -7.58
CA GLU A 298 -21.57 -18.81 -6.35
C GLU A 298 -21.40 -17.92 -5.09
N VAL A 299 -20.85 -16.71 -5.25
CA VAL A 299 -20.74 -15.72 -4.16
C VAL A 299 -22.15 -15.22 -3.81
N LYS A 300 -22.41 -15.07 -2.51
CA LYS A 300 -23.68 -14.53 -2.01
C LYS A 300 -23.69 -13.02 -2.20
N GLY A 301 -24.84 -12.45 -2.54
CA GLY A 301 -25.01 -11.01 -2.76
C GLY A 301 -25.04 -10.64 -4.25
N ASP A 302 -25.55 -9.44 -4.56
CA ASP A 302 -25.48 -8.88 -5.91
C ASP A 302 -24.08 -8.26 -6.08
N LEU A 303 -23.13 -9.07 -6.57
CA LEU A 303 -21.74 -8.69 -6.86
C LEU A 303 -21.44 -8.72 -8.36
#